data_AF-A0A5N6YW99-F1
#
_entry.id   AF-A0A5N6YW99-F1
#
_cell.length_a   1.000
_cell.length_b   1.000
_cell.length_c   1.000
_cell.angle_alpha   90.00
_cell.angle_beta   90.00
_cell.angle_gamma   90.00
#
_symmetry.space_group_name_H-M   'P 1'
#
loop_
_entity.id
_entity.type
_entity.pdbx_description
1 polymer ?
#
loop_
_entity_poly.entity_id
_entity_poly.type
_entity_poly.pdbx_seq_one_letter_code
_entity_poly.pdbx_strand_id
1 'polypeptide(L)'
;MKHNDKPDKKPEESGTYQSKVAIGKVATADFARIKPTCESIPVPKKQFEGPRRLYPKEPLRRCQEWTQEAINALVNAEILKK
;
A
#
# COMPACT_ATOMS: atom_id res chain seq x y z
N MET A 1 1.55 10.64 10.31
CA MET A 1 2.01 10.38 8.93
C MET A 1 0.76 10.37 8.06
N LYS A 2 0.76 11.05 6.91
CA LYS A 2 -0.37 11.01 5.96
C LYS A 2 0.12 10.36 4.67
N HIS A 3 -0.74 9.58 4.01
CA HIS A 3 -0.51 9.21 2.62
C HIS A 3 -0.49 10.50 1.78
N ASN A 4 0.49 10.64 0.90
CA ASN A 4 0.67 11.85 0.08
C ASN A 4 0.75 11.45 -1.39
N ASP A 5 -0.22 11.90 -2.18
CA ASP A 5 -0.16 11.81 -3.64
C ASP A 5 0.91 12.77 -4.14
N LYS A 6 1.96 12.25 -4.76
CA LYS A 6 2.91 13.07 -5.51
C LYS A 6 2.52 13.03 -6.99
N PRO A 7 2.47 14.18 -7.68
CA PRO A 7 2.40 14.19 -9.13
C PRO A 7 3.73 13.66 -9.65
N ASP A 8 3.80 12.36 -9.91
CA ASP A 8 5.01 11.69 -10.36
C ASP A 8 4.88 11.23 -11.81
N LYS A 9 6.01 11.23 -12.50
CA LYS A 9 6.16 10.63 -13.83
C LYS A 9 6.00 9.11 -13.72
N LYS A 10 6.04 8.42 -14.87
CA LYS A 10 6.04 6.95 -14.88
C LYS A 10 7.12 6.43 -13.91
N PRO A 11 6.81 5.47 -13.03
CA PRO A 11 7.78 4.95 -12.06
C PRO A 11 9.09 4.53 -12.71
N GLU A 12 9.05 3.99 -13.93
CA GLU A 12 10.20 3.55 -14.73
C GLU A 12 11.18 4.68 -15.10
N GLU A 13 10.76 5.94 -15.01
CA GLU A 13 11.62 7.10 -15.28
C GLU A 13 12.39 7.56 -14.03
N SER A 14 12.09 7.00 -12.85
CA SER A 14 12.82 7.31 -11.62
C SER A 14 14.14 6.56 -11.53
N GLY A 15 15.21 7.26 -11.12
CA GLY A 15 16.51 6.65 -10.81
C GLY A 15 16.49 5.68 -9.62
N THR A 16 15.39 5.62 -8.86
CA THR A 16 15.20 4.66 -7.76
C THR A 16 14.26 3.50 -8.12
N TYR A 17 13.80 3.40 -9.37
CA TYR A 17 12.97 2.29 -9.83
C TYR A 17 13.78 1.00 -9.88
N GLN A 18 13.20 -0.09 -9.37
CA GLN A 18 13.81 -1.43 -9.43
C GLN A 18 13.03 -2.34 -10.39
N SER A 19 11.74 -2.57 -10.11
CA SER A 19 10.88 -3.43 -10.92
C SER A 19 9.41 -3.25 -10.55
N LYS A 20 8.52 -3.86 -11.34
CA LYS A 20 7.10 -4.04 -11.01
C LYS A 20 6.61 -5.40 -11.49
N VAL A 21 5.58 -5.90 -10.84
CA VAL A 21 4.92 -7.17 -11.20
C VAL A 21 3.41 -6.93 -11.28
N ALA A 22 2.75 -7.57 -12.23
CA ALA A 22 1.29 -7.53 -12.34
C ALA A 22 0.65 -8.34 -11.19
N ILE A 23 -0.26 -7.71 -10.44
CA ILE A 23 -0.93 -8.32 -9.27
C ILE A 23 -2.40 -8.68 -9.52
N GLY A 24 -2.95 -8.31 -10.68
CA GLY A 24 -4.34 -8.55 -11.06
C GLY A 24 -4.86 -7.53 -12.07
N LYS A 25 -6.18 -7.53 -12.26
CA LYS A 25 -6.93 -6.64 -13.14
C LYS A 25 -8.10 -5.99 -12.38
N VAL A 26 -8.47 -4.79 -12.81
CA VAL A 26 -9.60 -4.04 -12.26
C VAL A 26 -10.51 -3.65 -13.42
N ALA A 27 -11.83 -3.77 -13.24
CA ALA A 27 -12.80 -3.28 -14.21
C ALA A 27 -12.82 -1.75 -14.20
N THR A 28 -13.03 -1.11 -15.36
CA THR A 28 -13.08 0.36 -15.46
C THR A 28 -14.09 0.97 -14.50
N ALA A 29 -15.24 0.31 -14.29
CA ALA A 29 -16.28 0.75 -13.36
C ALA A 29 -15.82 0.78 -11.89
N ASP A 30 -14.86 -0.07 -11.52
CA ASP A 30 -14.34 -0.17 -10.15
C ASP A 30 -13.12 0.72 -9.91
N PHE A 31 -12.58 1.38 -10.94
CA PHE A 31 -11.35 2.16 -10.84
C PHE A 31 -11.45 3.30 -9.81
N ALA A 32 -12.61 3.96 -9.74
CA ALA A 32 -12.87 5.03 -8.76
C ALA A 32 -12.86 4.53 -7.30
N ARG A 33 -13.03 3.22 -7.08
CA ARG A 33 -13.07 2.60 -5.74
C ARG A 33 -11.67 2.24 -5.23
N ILE A 34 -10.64 2.22 -6.08
CA ILE A 34 -9.28 1.80 -5.69
C ILE A 34 -8.73 2.74 -4.61
N LYS A 35 -8.66 4.04 -4.92
CA LYS A 35 -8.09 5.06 -4.04
C LYS A 35 -8.74 5.08 -2.63
N PRO A 36 -10.07 5.22 -2.48
CA PRO A 36 -10.68 5.25 -1.16
C PRO A 36 -10.49 3.93 -0.39
N THR A 37 -10.42 2.78 -1.09
CA THR A 37 -10.14 1.49 -0.43
C THR A 37 -8.71 1.46 0.12
N CYS A 38 -7.72 1.91 -0.65
CA CYS A 38 -6.33 2.01 -0.18
C CYS A 38 -6.20 3.01 0.98
N GLU A 39 -6.86 4.16 0.91
CA GLU A 39 -6.84 5.21 1.94
C GLU A 39 -7.52 4.78 3.25
N SER A 40 -8.45 3.82 3.19
CA SER A 40 -9.08 3.25 4.38
C SER A 40 -8.09 2.45 5.25
N ILE A 41 -6.94 2.04 4.69
CA ILE A 41 -5.93 1.29 5.42
C ILE A 41 -5.03 2.26 6.20
N PRO A 42 -5.05 2.22 7.55
CA PRO A 42 -4.31 3.18 8.35
C PRO A 42 -2.81 3.01 8.13
N VAL A 43 -2.12 4.15 7.97
CA VAL A 43 -0.66 4.20 7.92
C VAL A 43 -0.05 3.50 9.15
N PRO A 44 1.12 2.86 9.03
CA PRO A 44 1.81 2.29 10.17
C PRO A 44 2.09 3.36 11.24
N LYS A 45 1.71 3.08 12.49
CA LYS A 45 2.08 3.90 13.65
C LYS A 45 3.60 3.83 13.87
N LYS A 46 4.20 4.82 14.54
CA LYS A 46 5.62 4.76 14.93
C LYS A 46 5.89 3.45 15.67
N GLN A 47 6.78 2.61 15.15
CA GLN A 47 6.98 1.25 15.69
C GLN A 47 8.23 1.12 16.59
N PHE A 48 9.15 2.09 16.51
CA PHE A 48 10.41 2.09 17.23
C PHE A 48 10.72 3.46 17.83
N GLU A 49 11.41 3.47 18.96
CA GLU A 49 12.08 4.63 19.56
C GLU A 49 13.56 4.28 19.71
N GLY A 50 14.40 4.80 18.80
CA GLY A 50 15.76 4.28 18.62
C GLY A 50 15.74 2.77 18.31
N PRO A 51 16.57 1.93 18.98
CA PRO A 51 16.54 0.48 18.80
C PRO A 51 15.35 -0.21 19.51
N ARG A 52 14.59 0.51 20.35
CA ARG A 52 13.54 -0.07 21.18
C ARG A 52 12.24 -0.22 20.39
N ARG A 53 11.71 -1.43 20.30
CA ARG A 53 10.38 -1.69 19.73
C ARG A 53 9.28 -1.20 20.68
N LEU A 54 8.39 -0.35 20.16
CA LEU A 54 7.30 0.24 20.94
C LEU A 54 6.16 -0.77 21.19
N TYR A 55 5.92 -1.66 20.23
CA TYR A 55 4.86 -2.67 20.27
C TYR A 55 5.46 -4.07 20.02
N PRO A 56 6.07 -4.70 21.03
CA PRO A 56 6.78 -5.97 20.83
C PRO A 56 5.88 -7.16 20.52
N LYS A 57 4.61 -7.11 20.93
CA LYS A 57 3.61 -8.16 20.72
C LYS A 57 2.86 -8.05 19.38
N GLU A 58 2.97 -6.92 18.69
CA GLU A 58 2.32 -6.70 17.39
C GLU A 58 3.33 -6.94 16.27
N PRO A 59 2.97 -7.59 15.14
CA PRO A 59 3.86 -7.73 13.99
C PRO A 59 4.41 -6.40 13.47
N LEU A 60 5.57 -6.44 12.81
CA LEU A 60 6.09 -5.26 12.16
C LEU A 60 5.28 -4.96 10.89
N ARG A 61 4.72 -3.75 10.78
CA ARG A 61 4.07 -3.25 9.56
C ARG A 61 5.01 -2.32 8.78
N ARG A 62 5.94 -2.89 8.00
CA ARG A 62 6.79 -2.10 7.09
C ARG A 62 5.98 -1.76 5.83
N CYS A 63 6.63 -1.11 4.87
CA CYS A 63 5.98 -0.76 3.60
C CYS A 63 5.40 -1.98 2.88
N GLN A 64 6.07 -3.14 2.94
CA GLN A 64 5.64 -4.37 2.26
C GLN A 64 4.38 -4.96 2.89
N GLU A 65 4.34 -5.09 4.21
CA GLU A 65 3.16 -5.60 4.93
C GLU A 65 1.97 -4.65 4.75
N TRP A 66 2.21 -3.34 4.82
CA TRP A 66 1.16 -2.35 4.58
C TRP A 66 0.64 -2.39 3.13
N THR A 67 1.52 -2.60 2.14
CA THR A 67 1.11 -2.79 0.74
C THR A 67 0.27 -4.05 0.57
N GLN A 68 0.67 -5.16 1.22
CA GLN A 68 -0.09 -6.41 1.16
C GLN A 68 -1.49 -6.26 1.78
N GLU A 69 -1.63 -5.52 2.89
CA GLU A 69 -2.93 -5.21 3.48
C GLU A 69 -3.84 -4.44 2.52
N ALA A 70 -3.30 -3.45 1.79
CA ALA A 70 -4.06 -2.72 0.77
C ALA A 70 -4.48 -3.62 -0.40
N ILE A 71 -3.58 -4.49 -0.88
CA ILE A 71 -3.91 -5.48 -1.92
C ILE A 71 -5.04 -6.41 -1.45
N ASN A 72 -4.94 -6.92 -0.22
CA ASN A 72 -5.96 -7.80 0.34
C ASN A 72 -7.32 -7.09 0.46
N ALA A 73 -7.34 -5.81 0.86
CA ALA A 73 -8.56 -5.02 0.91
C ALA A 73 -9.22 -4.86 -0.46
N LEU A 74 -8.43 -4.61 -1.51
CA LEU A 74 -8.93 -4.54 -2.89
C LEU A 74 -9.48 -5.88 -3.39
N VAL A 75 -8.83 -6.99 -3.03
CA VAL A 75 -9.32 -8.35 -3.36
C VAL A 75 -10.63 -8.63 -2.63
N ASN A 76 -10.69 -8.40 -1.31
CA ASN A 76 -11.89 -8.65 -0.51
C ASN A 76 -13.08 -7.77 -0.91
N ALA A 77 -12.82 -6.60 -1.48
CA ALA A 77 -13.84 -5.69 -2.01
C ALA A 77 -14.28 -6.05 -3.44
N GLU A 78 -13.77 -7.15 -4.01
CA GLU A 78 -14.00 -7.61 -5.39
C GLU A 78 -13.58 -6.59 -6.47
N ILE A 79 -12.68 -5.67 -6.11
CA ILE A 79 -12.14 -4.63 -7.01
C ILE A 79 -10.98 -5.20 -7.82
N LEU A 80 -10.04 -5.89 -7.16
CA LEU A 80 -8.87 -6.50 -7.78
C LEU A 80 -9.10 -8.00 -7.99
N LYS A 81 -9.10 -8.43 -9.25
CA LYS A 81 -9.29 -9.83 -9.66
C LYS A 81 -7.98 -10.41 -10.18
N LYS A 82 -7.64 -11.63 -9.79
CA LYS A 82 -6.45 -12.34 -10.29
C LYS A 82 -6.66 -12.89 -11.69
#